data_AF-A0A9D0YE94-F1
#
_entry.id   AF-A0A9D0YE94-F1
#
_cell.length_a   1.000
_cell.length_b   1.000
_cell.length_c   1.000
_cell.angle_alpha   90.00
_cell.angle_beta   90.00
_cell.angle_gamma   90.00
#
_symmetry.space_group_name_H-M   'P 1'
#
loop_
_entity.id
_entity.type
_entity.pdbx_description
1 polymer ?
#
loop_
_entity_poly.entity_id
_entity_poly.type
_entity_poly.pdbx_seq_one_letter_code
_entity_poly.pdbx_strand_id
1 'polypeptide(L)' 'MSDKIPSPGISRENRVGEEGLSRLRAHLERNAGINPIVLTQWIRRYGDDARQLLKEFDRYSEAMEP' A
#
# COMPACT_ATOMS: atom_id res chain seq x y z
N MET A 1 3.14 27.19 12.15
CA MET A 1 2.14 26.65 11.21
C MET A 1 2.87 26.42 9.89
N SER A 2 3.30 25.19 9.61
CA SER A 2 4.08 24.91 8.39
C SER A 2 3.15 24.36 7.32
N ASP A 3 2.68 25.26 6.48
CA ASP A 3 1.93 24.99 5.26
C ASP A 3 2.89 24.32 4.25
N LYS A 4 2.89 22.99 4.19
CA LYS A 4 3.68 22.25 3.19
C LYS A 4 2.98 22.38 1.84
N ILE A 5 3.46 23.32 1.04
CA ILE A 5 3.07 23.56 -0.34
C ILE A 5 3.10 22.22 -1.11
N PRO A 6 1.97 21.75 -1.70
CA PRO A 6 1.96 20.52 -2.48
C PRO A 6 2.66 20.75 -3.83
N SER A 7 3.71 19.97 -4.11
CA SER A 7 4.43 20.00 -5.40
C SER A 7 3.46 19.82 -6.58
N PRO A 8 3.40 20.77 -7.53
CA PRO A 8 2.59 20.64 -8.73
C PRO A 8 3.28 19.68 -9.68
N GLY A 9 2.67 18.53 -9.96
CA GLY A 9 3.20 17.56 -10.92
C GLY A 9 2.90 16.10 -10.61
N ILE A 10 2.45 15.79 -9.39
CA ILE A 10 2.00 14.44 -9.04
C ILE A 10 0.48 14.43 -9.19
N SER A 11 -0.02 13.85 -10.29
CA SER A 11 -1.45 13.58 -10.49
C SER A 11 -2.04 13.03 -9.19
N ARG A 12 -3.19 13.55 -8.75
CA ARG A 12 -3.86 13.17 -7.47
C ARG A 12 -3.86 11.66 -7.22
N GLU A 13 -3.96 10.88 -8.29
CA GLU A 13 -3.96 9.42 -8.33
C GLU A 13 -2.64 8.81 -7.81
N ASN A 14 -1.49 9.38 -8.19
CA ASN A 14 -0.17 8.95 -7.71
C ASN A 14 0.02 9.29 -6.22
N ARG A 15 -0.42 10.47 -5.76
CA ARG A 15 -0.31 10.86 -4.36
C ARG A 15 -1.12 9.94 -3.42
N VAL A 16 -2.33 9.60 -3.86
CA VAL A 16 -3.20 8.64 -3.14
C VAL A 16 -2.58 7.23 -3.16
N GLY A 17 -1.88 6.88 -4.24
CA GLY A 17 -1.03 5.69 -4.37
C GLY A 17 0.02 5.60 -3.25
N GLU A 18 0.89 6.60 -3.17
CA GLU A 18 2.00 6.66 -2.22
C GLU A 18 1.53 6.71 -0.75
N GLU A 19 0.53 7.53 -0.44
CA GLU A 19 -0.05 7.59 0.91
C GLU A 19 -0.73 6.28 1.30
N GLY A 20 -1.37 5.60 0.34
CA GLY A 20 -1.96 4.29 0.53
C GLY A 20 -0.92 3.24 0.87
N LEU A 21 0.13 3.11 0.06
CA LEU A 21 1.21 2.15 0.27
C LEU A 21 1.94 2.38 1.59
N SER A 22 2.16 3.64 1.97
CA SER A 22 2.75 4.01 3.26
C SER A 22 1.89 3.51 4.44
N ARG A 23 0.56 3.61 4.35
CA ARG A 23 -0.35 3.07 5.37
C ARG A 23 -0.31 1.54 5.43
N LEU A 24 -0.26 0.88 4.27
CA LEU A 24 -0.13 -0.57 4.22
C LEU A 24 1.17 -1.02 4.92
N ARG A 25 2.29 -0.36 4.61
CA ARG A 25 3.59 -0.63 5.24
C ARG A 25 3.52 -0.49 6.75
N ALA A 26 3.01 0.64 7.24
CA ALA A 26 2.86 0.87 8.67
C ALA A 26 1.97 -0.18 9.35
N HIS A 27 0.98 -0.72 8.65
CA HIS A 27 0.11 -1.77 9.19
C HIS A 27 0.82 -3.14 9.25
N LEU A 28 1.64 -3.45 8.23
CA LEU A 28 2.47 -4.66 8.18
C LEU A 28 3.59 -4.63 9.24
N GLU A 29 4.26 -3.49 9.42
CA GLU A 29 5.30 -3.28 10.45
C GLU A 29 4.77 -3.52 11.86
N ARG A 30 3.50 -3.19 12.11
CA ARG A 30 2.86 -3.40 13.41
C ARG A 30 2.46 -4.86 13.66
N ASN A 31 2.79 -5.76 12.73
CA ASN A 31 2.54 -7.19 12.79
C ASN A 31 1.07 -7.53 13.12
N ALA A 32 0.15 -6.63 12.74
CA ALA A 32 -1.28 -6.87 12.88
C ALA A 32 -1.64 -7.97 11.88
N GLY A 33 -2.35 -9.01 12.32
CA GLY A 33 -2.84 -10.08 11.44
C GLY A 33 -3.88 -9.52 10.46
N ILE A 34 -3.42 -8.88 9.39
CA ILE A 34 -4.30 -8.30 8.38
C ILE A 34 -4.99 -9.44 7.64
N ASN A 35 -6.31 -9.32 7.48
CA ASN A 35 -7.09 -10.30 6.75
C ASN A 35 -6.59 -10.40 5.28
N PRO A 36 -6.36 -11.61 4.75
CA PRO A 36 -5.90 -11.83 3.38
C PRO A 36 -6.81 -11.20 2.31
N ILE A 37 -8.11 -11.05 2.58
CA ILE A 37 -9.05 -10.35 1.67
C ILE A 37 -8.66 -8.86 1.56
N VAL A 38 -8.29 -8.23 2.66
CA VAL A 38 -7.85 -6.83 2.68
C VAL A 38 -6.54 -6.70 1.89
N LEU A 39 -5.59 -7.61 2.11
CA LEU A 39 -4.32 -7.64 1.36
C LEU A 39 -4.55 -7.78 -0.15
N THR A 40 -5.51 -8.63 -0.55
CA THR A 40 -5.93 -8.78 -1.94
C THR A 40 -6.50 -7.47 -2.51
N GLN A 41 -7.28 -6.72 -1.73
CA GLN A 41 -7.77 -5.40 -2.15
C GLN A 41 -6.66 -4.38 -2.34
N TRP A 42 -5.60 -4.44 -1.51
CA TRP A 42 -4.41 -3.61 -1.70
C TRP A 42 -3.70 -3.96 -3.02
N ILE A 43 -3.51 -5.25 -3.33
CA ILE A 43 -2.93 -5.70 -4.62
C ILE A 43 -3.80 -5.24 -5.79
N ARG A 44 -5.13 -5.36 -5.70
CA ARG A 44 -6.04 -4.89 -6.76
C ARG A 44 -6.02 -3.38 -6.98
N ARG A 45 -5.78 -2.61 -5.92
CA ARG A 45 -5.86 -1.14 -5.95
C ARG A 45 -4.54 -0.48 -6.35
N TYR A 46 -3.42 -1.02 -5.88
CA TYR A 46 -2.09 -0.44 -6.07
C TYR A 46 -1.16 -1.32 -6.91
N GLY A 47 -1.64 -2.49 -7.36
CA GLY A 47 -0.92 -3.33 -8.30
C GLY A 47 0.35 -3.93 -7.72
N ASP A 48 1.43 -3.86 -8.51
CA ASP A 48 2.69 -4.53 -8.21
C ASP A 48 3.39 -3.91 -6.99
N ASP A 49 3.25 -2.61 -6.75
CA ASP A 49 3.84 -1.95 -5.57
C ASP A 49 3.33 -2.56 -4.26
N ALA A 50 2.01 -2.82 -4.16
CA ALA A 50 1.44 -3.48 -2.98
C ALA A 50 1.88 -4.95 -2.91
N ARG A 51 2.02 -5.64 -4.04
CA ARG A 51 2.52 -7.01 -4.09
C ARG A 51 3.96 -7.10 -3.59
N GLN A 52 4.85 -6.22 -4.06
CA GLN A 52 6.24 -6.19 -3.60
C GLN A 52 6.32 -5.95 -2.10
N LEU A 53 5.56 -4.97 -1.60
CA LEU A 53 5.51 -4.67 -0.18
C LEU A 53 5.02 -5.89 0.63
N LEU A 54 3.99 -6.60 0.18
CA LEU A 54 3.52 -7.80 0.90
C LEU A 54 4.54 -8.94 0.90
N LYS A 55 5.33 -9.07 -0.17
CA LYS A 55 6.43 -10.05 -0.23
C LYS A 55 7.56 -9.68 0.73
N GLU A 56 7.92 -8.41 0.84
CA GLU A 56 8.94 -7.94 1.80
C GLU A 56 8.58 -8.27 3.26
N PHE A 57 7.29 -8.26 3.60
CA PHE A 57 6.80 -8.54 4.94
C PHE A 57 6.36 -10.01 5.15
N ASP A 58 6.62 -10.91 4.20
CA ASP A 58 6.16 -12.32 4.23
C ASP A 58 4.64 -12.47 4.44
N ARG A 59 3.87 -11.46 4.01
CA ARG A 59 2.40 -11.44 4.08
C ARG A 59 1.74 -11.72 2.74
N TYR A 60 2.53 -11.90 1.70
CA TYR A 60 2.06 -12.31 0.39
C TYR A 60 1.68 -13.79 0.38
N SER A 61 0.56 -14.11 -0.27
CA SER A 61 0.19 -15.49 -0.59
C SER A 61 -0.21 -15.56 -2.05
N GLU A 62 0.20 -16.62 -2.74
CA GLU A 62 -0.15 -16.88 -4.15
C GLU A 62 -1.68 -16.95 -4.36
N ALA A 63 -2.44 -17.28 -3.32
CA ALA A 63 -3.91 -17.26 -3.34
C ALA A 63 -4.53 -15.85 -3.42
N MET A 64 -3.72 -14.78 -3.31
CA MET A 64 -4.17 -13.39 -3.43
C MET A 64 -4.03 -12.84 -4.86
N GLU A 65 -3.48 -13.63 -5.79
CA GLU A 65 -3.51 -13.30 -7.21
C GLU A 65 -4.91 -13.61 -7.80
N PRO A 66 -5.47 -12.72 -8.63
CA PRO A 66 -6.73 -12.98 -9.33
C PRO A 66 -6.62 -14.10 -10.36
#